data_AF-A0A6I9N194-F1
#
_entry.id   AF-A0A6I9N194-F1
#
_cell.length_a   1.000
_cell.length_b   1.000
_cell.length_c   1.000
_cell.angle_alpha   90.00
_cell.angle_beta   90.00
_cell.angle_gamma   90.00
#
_symmetry.space_group_name_H-M   'P 1'
#
loop_
_entity.id
_entity.type
_entity.pdbx_description
1 polymer ?
#
loop_
_entity_poly.entity_id
_entity_poly.type
_entity_poly.pdbx_seq_one_letter_code
_entity_poly.pdbx_strand_id
1 'polypeptide(L)'
;MGKNKKNTTDESGKQVGKAEKHSSDNKLKRDGKPKKIKRDHIEHIPFKLREIMKNKQIMKTGKLKVKKPKESKPEDPKSGDIPVPHFKRGKSESVKAYMRRMETETKHVLFLTKNQVDRKPELAANKQERPADGGKSEKKKEHDTVRLQRLQNRKLDKQVDRMEKEMFVDHVPFGEVSMCPPSFSAKPRKAPIKPEKAAKQLLLNSLLGHTAVTTGKPSMARKRIMEEERLRAVEAYRLLKKQRQQQFKDRDANLEKLRNPK
;
A
#
# COMPACT_ATOMS: atom_id res chain seq x y z
N MET A 1 34.47 27.55 55.69
CA MET A 1 35.48 27.78 54.63
C MET A 1 34.83 27.38 53.31
N GLY A 2 34.49 28.18 52.31
CA GLY A 2 34.69 29.59 52.02
C GLY A 2 33.89 29.98 50.76
N LYS A 3 33.06 31.02 50.91
CA LYS A 3 32.74 32.14 49.99
C LYS A 3 32.14 31.88 48.58
N ASN A 4 30.84 32.15 48.50
CA ASN A 4 30.13 33.16 47.69
C ASN A 4 30.79 33.74 46.41
N LYS A 5 29.99 33.86 45.33
CA LYS A 5 29.70 35.15 44.67
C LYS A 5 28.47 35.06 43.75
N LYS A 6 27.43 35.82 44.11
CA LYS A 6 26.37 36.29 43.21
C LYS A 6 26.93 37.43 42.36
N ASN A 7 26.30 37.74 41.22
CA ASN A 7 26.06 39.12 40.80
C ASN A 7 24.73 39.18 40.01
N THR A 8 23.90 40.08 40.50
CA THR A 8 22.57 40.53 40.07
C THR A 8 22.68 41.65 39.03
N THR A 9 21.67 41.80 38.18
CA THR A 9 20.98 43.10 38.01
C THR A 9 19.65 42.94 37.29
N ASP A 10 18.61 43.42 37.97
CA ASP A 10 17.26 43.64 37.51
C ASP A 10 17.18 44.86 36.58
N GLU A 11 16.11 44.93 35.77
CA GLU A 11 15.26 46.13 35.58
C GLU A 11 14.11 45.72 34.63
N SER A 12 12.91 45.41 35.13
CA SER A 12 11.84 46.30 35.59
C SER A 12 11.09 46.99 34.42
N GLY A 13 9.83 46.60 34.26
CA GLY A 13 8.90 47.15 33.28
C GLY A 13 7.46 46.74 33.59
N LYS A 14 6.99 47.19 34.77
CA LYS A 14 5.61 47.41 35.25
C LYS A 14 4.47 46.63 34.56
N GLN A 15 3.80 45.71 35.26
CA GLN A 15 2.84 45.87 36.38
C GLN A 15 1.37 45.96 35.94
N VAL A 16 0.53 45.44 36.86
CA VAL A 16 -0.92 45.57 37.01
C VAL A 16 -1.72 44.50 36.23
N GLY A 17 -2.51 43.62 36.85
CA GLY A 17 -2.80 43.39 38.26
C GLY A 17 -4.12 42.62 38.41
N LYS A 18 -4.14 41.75 39.43
CA LYS A 18 -5.29 41.24 40.20
C LYS A 18 -6.20 40.14 39.60
N ALA A 19 -5.94 38.95 40.13
CA ALA A 19 -6.84 38.12 40.96
C ALA A 19 -8.19 37.62 40.42
N GLU A 20 -8.27 36.27 40.45
CA GLU A 20 -9.42 35.42 40.81
C GLU A 20 -10.75 35.59 40.07
N LYS A 21 -11.16 34.52 39.37
CA LYS A 21 -12.44 33.83 39.62
C LYS A 21 -12.54 32.52 38.82
N HIS A 22 -12.86 31.44 39.54
CA HIS A 22 -13.44 30.22 38.99
C HIS A 22 -14.79 30.53 38.33
N SER A 23 -14.99 30.08 37.08
CA SER A 23 -16.31 29.82 36.48
C SER A 23 -16.06 28.96 35.23
N SER A 24 -16.28 27.65 35.35
CA SER A 24 -17.49 26.92 34.95
C SER A 24 -17.56 26.63 33.45
N ASP A 25 -17.85 25.36 33.17
CA ASP A 25 -17.97 24.73 31.87
C ASP A 25 -18.81 25.53 30.87
N ASN A 26 -18.17 26.32 30.02
CA ASN A 26 -18.81 26.84 28.82
C ASN A 26 -18.59 25.87 27.66
N LYS A 27 -19.53 24.92 27.55
CA LYS A 27 -19.76 24.13 26.34
C LYS A 27 -20.03 25.09 25.18
N LEU A 28 -19.03 25.29 24.31
CA LEU A 28 -19.26 25.88 23.00
C LEU A 28 -20.14 24.93 22.19
N LYS A 29 -21.44 25.24 22.13
CA LYS A 29 -22.34 24.68 21.12
C LYS A 29 -21.82 25.11 19.75
N ARG A 30 -21.14 24.20 19.06
CA ARG A 30 -20.79 24.35 17.66
C ARG A 30 -21.79 23.58 16.81
N ASP A 31 -22.97 24.16 16.65
CA ASP A 31 -23.86 23.81 15.55
C ASP A 31 -23.24 24.37 14.26
N GLY A 32 -22.49 23.52 13.57
CA GLY A 32 -21.85 23.88 12.32
C GLY A 32 -21.37 22.63 11.59
N LYS A 33 -22.23 22.09 10.72
CA LYS A 33 -21.84 21.07 9.73
C LYS A 33 -20.54 21.51 9.05
N PRO A 34 -19.49 20.69 8.99
CA PRO A 34 -18.30 21.06 8.24
C PRO A 34 -18.70 21.22 6.78
N LYS A 35 -18.56 22.45 6.25
CA LYS A 35 -18.67 22.72 4.82
C LYS A 35 -17.77 21.71 4.11
N LYS A 36 -18.35 20.92 3.20
CA LYS A 36 -17.63 19.96 2.37
C LYS A 36 -16.66 20.75 1.49
N ILE A 37 -15.46 20.98 2.00
CA ILE A 37 -14.31 21.38 1.19
C ILE A 37 -14.22 20.34 0.08
N LYS A 38 -14.17 20.83 -1.16
CA LYS A 38 -14.32 20.05 -2.38
C LYS A 38 -13.42 18.81 -2.33
N ARG A 39 -13.95 17.68 -2.82
CA ARG A 39 -13.38 16.32 -2.72
C ARG A 39 -12.14 16.11 -3.59
N ASP A 40 -11.56 17.18 -4.11
CA ASP A 40 -10.59 17.12 -5.20
C ASP A 40 -9.21 16.72 -4.68
N HIS A 41 -8.84 17.13 -3.46
CA HIS A 41 -7.51 16.84 -2.91
C HIS A 41 -7.32 15.36 -2.53
N ILE A 42 -8.43 14.64 -2.25
CA ILE A 42 -8.38 13.22 -1.90
C ILE A 42 -8.09 12.37 -3.14
N GLU A 43 -8.52 12.82 -4.31
CA GLU A 43 -8.33 12.12 -5.57
C GLU A 43 -6.88 12.17 -6.08
N HIS A 44 -6.17 13.24 -5.74
CA HIS A 44 -4.74 13.42 -6.04
C HIS A 44 -3.81 12.66 -5.06
N ILE A 45 -4.33 12.21 -3.91
CA ILE A 45 -3.57 11.38 -2.98
C ILE A 45 -3.42 9.97 -3.56
N PRO A 46 -2.20 9.41 -3.63
CA PRO A 46 -1.97 8.04 -4.09
C PRO A 46 -2.86 7.03 -3.36
N PHE A 47 -3.42 6.08 -4.12
CA PHE A 47 -4.42 5.11 -3.63
C PHE A 47 -4.02 4.44 -2.32
N LYS A 48 -2.77 3.99 -2.22
CA LYS A 48 -2.25 3.31 -1.02
C LYS A 48 -2.28 4.21 0.22
N LEU A 49 -1.96 5.49 0.06
CA LEU A 49 -1.99 6.46 1.16
C LEU A 49 -3.43 6.82 1.54
N ARG A 50 -4.32 6.95 0.56
CA ARG A 50 -5.76 7.16 0.78
C ARG A 50 -6.37 6.04 1.63
N GLU A 51 -6.01 4.79 1.32
CA GLU A 51 -6.48 3.60 2.05
C GLU A 51 -5.95 3.55 3.48
N ILE A 52 -4.67 3.85 3.68
CA ILE A 52 -4.05 3.95 5.03
C ILE A 52 -4.71 5.04 5.85
N MET A 53 -4.97 6.21 5.28
CA MET A 53 -5.66 7.31 5.96
C MET A 53 -7.09 6.93 6.36
N LYS A 54 -7.84 6.28 5.45
CA LYS A 54 -9.18 5.77 5.73
C LYS A 54 -9.18 4.74 6.84
N ASN A 55 -8.24 3.78 6.82
CA ASN A 55 -8.08 2.77 7.88
C ASN A 55 -7.72 3.42 9.22
N LYS A 56 -6.81 4.40 9.22
CA LYS A 56 -6.43 5.15 10.42
C LYS A 56 -7.62 5.94 10.99
N GLN A 57 -8.49 6.49 10.14
CA GLN A 57 -9.74 7.11 10.57
C GLN A 57 -10.69 6.09 11.20
N ILE A 58 -10.90 4.94 10.56
CA ILE A 58 -11.75 3.85 11.09
C ILE A 58 -11.23 3.35 12.45
N MET A 59 -9.90 3.25 12.62
CA MET A 59 -9.29 2.86 13.89
C MET A 59 -9.43 3.93 14.98
N LYS A 60 -9.43 5.21 14.60
CA LYS A 60 -9.62 6.34 15.53
C LYS A 60 -11.08 6.52 15.97
N THR A 61 -12.03 6.38 15.05
CA THR A 61 -13.46 6.59 15.34
C THR A 61 -14.13 5.34 15.93
N GLY A 62 -13.41 4.23 16.03
CA GLY A 62 -13.97 2.93 16.35
C GLY A 62 -14.84 2.39 15.21
N LYS A 63 -14.87 1.07 15.05
CA LYS A 63 -15.83 0.42 14.14
C LYS A 63 -17.21 0.56 14.76
N LEU A 64 -18.01 1.52 14.30
CA LEU A 64 -19.43 1.55 14.59
C LEU A 64 -20.03 0.27 14.00
N LYS A 65 -20.27 -0.72 14.87
CA LYS A 65 -21.04 -1.92 14.53
C LYS A 65 -22.40 -1.42 14.08
N VAL A 66 -22.66 -1.46 12.78
CA VAL A 66 -24.02 -1.34 12.25
C VAL A 66 -24.81 -2.45 12.94
N LYS A 67 -25.73 -2.08 13.82
CA LYS A 67 -26.60 -3.04 14.51
C LYS A 67 -27.38 -3.79 13.43
N LYS A 68 -27.05 -5.07 13.23
CA LYS A 68 -27.94 -5.96 12.48
C LYS A 68 -29.26 -6.04 13.27
N PRO A 69 -30.42 -5.93 12.62
CA PRO A 69 -31.67 -6.23 13.30
C PRO A 69 -31.64 -7.68 13.80
N LYS A 70 -32.12 -7.91 15.02
CA LYS A 70 -32.40 -9.25 15.54
C LYS A 70 -33.47 -9.86 14.65
N GLU A 71 -33.12 -10.88 13.89
CA GLU A 71 -34.10 -11.81 13.33
C GLU A 71 -34.61 -12.68 14.49
N SER A 72 -35.92 -12.61 14.73
CA SER A 72 -36.65 -13.56 15.55
C SER A 72 -36.57 -14.94 14.88
N LYS A 73 -36.19 -15.97 15.63
CA LYS A 73 -36.22 -17.35 15.16
C LYS A 73 -37.66 -17.75 14.79
N PRO A 74 -37.92 -18.26 13.59
CA PRO A 74 -39.07 -19.12 13.35
C PRO A 74 -38.70 -20.57 13.69
N GLU A 75 -39.74 -21.33 14.04
CA GLU A 75 -39.70 -22.73 14.42
C GLU A 75 -38.94 -23.62 13.42
N ASP A 76 -38.33 -24.68 13.95
CA ASP A 76 -37.48 -25.61 13.21
C ASP A 76 -38.19 -26.18 11.97
N PRO A 77 -37.82 -25.78 10.75
CA PRO A 77 -38.38 -26.41 9.56
C PRO A 77 -37.82 -27.83 9.50
N LYS A 78 -38.73 -28.80 9.46
CA LYS A 78 -38.40 -30.18 9.15
C LYS A 78 -37.53 -30.21 7.89
N SER A 79 -36.42 -30.95 8.00
CA SER A 79 -35.33 -31.13 7.04
C SER A 79 -35.67 -30.82 5.57
N GLY A 80 -35.12 -29.70 5.06
CA GLY A 80 -34.97 -29.40 3.64
C GLY A 80 -36.01 -28.48 2.99
N ASP A 81 -37.12 -28.16 3.66
CA ASP A 81 -38.14 -27.28 3.08
C ASP A 81 -37.77 -25.80 3.16
N ILE A 82 -37.96 -25.06 2.06
CA ILE A 82 -37.72 -23.61 2.01
C ILE A 82 -38.80 -22.93 2.85
N PRO A 83 -38.43 -22.11 3.84
CA PRO A 83 -39.41 -21.39 4.63
C PRO A 83 -40.17 -20.41 3.74
N VAL A 84 -41.50 -20.49 3.74
CA VAL A 84 -42.37 -19.57 3.00
C VAL A 84 -42.64 -18.34 3.88
N PRO A 85 -42.14 -17.14 3.52
CA PRO A 85 -42.34 -15.95 4.33
C PRO A 85 -43.79 -15.46 4.28
N HIS A 86 -44.36 -15.10 5.43
CA HIS A 86 -45.70 -14.51 5.52
C HIS A 86 -45.62 -12.99 5.48
N PHE A 87 -46.02 -12.40 4.36
CA PHE A 87 -45.86 -10.97 4.12
C PHE A 87 -47.00 -10.12 4.67
N LYS A 88 -46.93 -9.77 5.95
CA LYS A 88 -47.79 -8.75 6.57
C LYS A 88 -47.00 -7.47 6.85
N ARG A 89 -47.59 -6.30 6.59
CA ARG A 89 -46.97 -5.00 6.89
C ARG A 89 -46.96 -4.77 8.39
N GLY A 90 -45.81 -4.38 8.94
CA GLY A 90 -45.69 -4.07 10.37
C GLY A 90 -46.44 -2.79 10.76
N LYS A 91 -46.84 -2.68 12.04
CA LYS A 91 -47.60 -1.51 12.54
C LYS A 91 -46.86 -0.18 12.38
N SER A 92 -45.54 -0.19 12.52
CA SER A 92 -44.64 0.98 12.42
C SER A 92 -43.85 1.03 11.10
N GLU A 93 -44.19 0.18 10.15
CA GLU A 93 -43.44 0.05 8.90
C GLU A 93 -44.00 0.95 7.80
N SER A 94 -43.12 1.75 7.19
CA SER A 94 -43.47 2.50 5.97
C SER A 94 -43.72 1.56 4.78
N VAL A 95 -44.60 1.94 3.86
CA VAL A 95 -44.90 1.18 2.62
C VAL A 95 -43.63 0.80 1.87
N LYS A 96 -42.68 1.73 1.74
CA LYS A 96 -41.42 1.50 1.03
C LYS A 96 -40.51 0.49 1.73
N ALA A 97 -40.52 0.46 3.06
CA ALA A 97 -39.77 -0.54 3.82
C ALA A 97 -40.40 -1.93 3.66
N TYR A 98 -41.72 -2.01 3.66
CA TYR A 98 -42.45 -3.26 3.44
C TYR A 98 -42.14 -3.86 2.06
N MET A 99 -42.24 -3.05 1.01
CA MET A 99 -41.91 -3.49 -0.36
C MET A 99 -40.47 -3.98 -0.46
N ARG A 100 -39.52 -3.31 0.19
CA ARG A 100 -38.12 -3.75 0.22
C ARG A 100 -37.96 -5.08 0.93
N ARG A 101 -38.59 -5.29 2.10
CA ARG A 101 -38.53 -6.58 2.81
C ARG A 101 -39.11 -7.70 1.94
N MET A 102 -40.30 -7.45 1.38
CA MET A 102 -40.94 -8.31 0.38
C MET A 102 -39.96 -8.71 -0.72
N GLU A 103 -39.40 -7.74 -1.45
CA GLU A 103 -38.46 -7.99 -2.53
C GLU A 103 -37.23 -8.79 -2.08
N THR A 104 -36.66 -8.50 -0.91
CA THR A 104 -35.48 -9.21 -0.41
C THR A 104 -35.78 -10.65 -0.05
N GLU A 105 -36.89 -10.90 0.63
CA GLU A 105 -37.30 -12.25 1.03
C GLU A 105 -37.71 -13.07 -0.20
N THR A 106 -38.45 -12.49 -1.16
CA THR A 106 -38.78 -13.17 -2.43
C THR A 106 -37.51 -13.53 -3.21
N LYS A 107 -36.53 -12.63 -3.31
CA LYS A 107 -35.24 -12.92 -3.95
C LYS A 107 -34.49 -14.03 -3.21
N HIS A 108 -34.56 -14.07 -1.89
CA HIS A 108 -33.90 -15.08 -1.08
C HIS A 108 -34.55 -16.46 -1.23
N VAL A 109 -35.87 -16.55 -1.18
CA VAL A 109 -36.63 -17.78 -1.44
C VAL A 109 -36.31 -18.28 -2.85
N LEU A 110 -36.37 -17.42 -3.87
CA LEU A 110 -36.03 -17.79 -5.25
C LEU A 110 -34.60 -18.33 -5.37
N PHE A 111 -33.65 -17.74 -4.65
CA PHE A 111 -32.27 -18.23 -4.60
C PHE A 111 -32.19 -19.62 -3.97
N LEU A 112 -32.87 -19.85 -2.83
CA LEU A 112 -32.91 -21.16 -2.20
C LEU A 112 -33.52 -22.20 -3.14
N THR A 113 -34.64 -21.87 -3.81
CA THR A 113 -35.32 -22.77 -4.76
C THR A 113 -34.42 -23.19 -5.90
N LYS A 114 -33.69 -22.24 -6.51
CA LYS A 114 -32.75 -22.52 -7.60
C LYS A 114 -31.59 -23.43 -7.21
N ASN A 115 -31.27 -23.50 -5.92
CA ASN A 115 -30.18 -24.32 -5.40
C ASN A 115 -30.67 -25.65 -4.80
N GLN A 116 -31.99 -25.91 -4.79
CA GLN A 116 -32.51 -27.20 -4.40
C GLN A 116 -32.41 -28.19 -5.57
N VAL A 117 -32.09 -29.44 -5.26
CA VAL A 117 -32.19 -30.55 -6.21
C VAL A 117 -33.67 -30.82 -6.46
N ASP A 118 -34.05 -31.08 -7.72
CA ASP A 118 -35.41 -31.46 -8.08
C ASP A 118 -35.89 -32.63 -7.21
N ARG A 119 -36.86 -32.36 -6.35
CA ARG A 119 -37.48 -33.41 -5.56
C ARG A 119 -38.33 -34.23 -6.50
N LYS A 120 -37.91 -35.47 -6.72
CA LYS A 120 -38.69 -36.51 -7.37
C LYS A 120 -39.32 -37.38 -6.27
N PRO A 121 -40.45 -36.95 -5.67
CA PRO A 121 -41.07 -37.69 -4.57
C PRO A 121 -41.53 -39.10 -4.98
N GLU A 122 -41.63 -39.38 -6.28
CA GLU A 122 -42.00 -40.69 -6.83
C GLU A 122 -40.84 -41.71 -6.86
N LEU A 123 -39.58 -41.27 -6.65
CA LEU A 123 -38.41 -42.16 -6.63
C LEU A 123 -38.07 -42.58 -5.19
N ALA A 124 -37.95 -43.89 -4.96
CA ALA A 124 -37.54 -44.46 -3.67
C ALA A 124 -36.24 -43.84 -3.13
N ALA A 125 -36.17 -43.63 -1.81
CA ALA A 125 -35.13 -42.85 -1.11
C ALA A 125 -33.66 -43.18 -1.46
N ASN A 126 -33.39 -44.39 -1.97
CA ASN A 126 -32.05 -44.82 -2.39
C ASN A 126 -31.61 -44.31 -3.78
N LYS A 127 -32.52 -43.80 -4.62
CA LYS A 127 -32.21 -43.23 -5.95
C LYS A 127 -32.25 -41.70 -5.98
N GLN A 128 -32.48 -41.08 -4.83
CA GLN A 128 -32.54 -39.63 -4.73
C GLN A 128 -31.12 -39.08 -4.86
N GLU A 129 -30.89 -38.21 -5.86
CA GLU A 129 -29.61 -37.53 -6.04
C GLU A 129 -29.30 -36.77 -4.75
N ARG A 130 -28.26 -37.21 -4.02
CA ARG A 130 -27.77 -36.46 -2.87
C ARG A 130 -27.27 -35.11 -3.38
N PRO A 131 -27.50 -34.01 -2.63
CA PRO A 131 -26.98 -32.71 -3.01
C PRO A 131 -25.47 -32.85 -3.22
N ALA A 132 -25.02 -32.54 -4.43
CA ALA A 132 -23.63 -32.68 -4.84
C ALA A 132 -22.75 -31.92 -3.85
N ASP A 133 -21.99 -32.69 -3.10
CA ASP A 133 -21.13 -32.29 -2.00
C ASP A 133 -20.25 -31.10 -2.41
N GLY A 134 -20.49 -29.91 -1.81
CA GLY A 134 -19.58 -28.76 -1.73
C GLY A 134 -18.86 -28.28 -3.00
N GLY A 135 -19.33 -28.68 -4.19
CA GLY A 135 -18.62 -28.46 -5.45
C GLY A 135 -18.47 -26.98 -5.73
N LYS A 136 -17.24 -26.52 -6.00
CA LYS A 136 -17.02 -25.17 -6.52
C LYS A 136 -17.94 -24.96 -7.73
N SER A 137 -18.65 -23.83 -7.78
CA SER A 137 -19.41 -23.41 -8.96
C SER A 137 -18.55 -23.55 -10.21
N GLU A 138 -19.14 -23.96 -11.32
CA GLU A 138 -18.45 -24.16 -12.61
C GLU A 138 -17.54 -22.97 -12.98
N LYS A 139 -18.05 -21.75 -12.86
CA LYS A 139 -17.30 -20.50 -13.06
C LYS A 139 -16.03 -20.36 -12.21
N LYS A 140 -16.03 -20.91 -10.99
CA LYS A 140 -14.86 -20.91 -10.10
C LYS A 140 -13.84 -21.96 -10.54
N LYS A 141 -14.28 -23.10 -11.07
CA LYS A 141 -13.39 -24.10 -11.66
C LYS A 141 -12.72 -23.55 -12.92
N GLU A 142 -13.47 -22.88 -13.79
CA GLU A 142 -12.92 -22.17 -14.97
C GLU A 142 -11.90 -21.11 -14.58
N HIS A 143 -12.22 -20.26 -13.61
CA HIS A 143 -11.28 -19.24 -13.14
C HIS A 143 -9.98 -19.87 -12.58
N ASP A 144 -10.09 -20.94 -11.80
CA ASP A 144 -8.93 -21.64 -11.25
C ASP A 144 -8.07 -22.28 -12.36
N THR A 145 -8.68 -22.87 -13.39
CA THR A 145 -7.97 -23.46 -14.54
C THR A 145 -7.28 -22.40 -15.40
N VAL A 146 -7.96 -21.30 -15.75
CA VAL A 146 -7.38 -20.18 -16.50
C VAL A 146 -6.20 -19.57 -15.74
N ARG A 147 -6.31 -19.44 -14.41
CA ARG A 147 -5.22 -18.94 -13.58
C ARG A 147 -4.00 -19.86 -13.63
N LEU A 148 -4.19 -21.18 -13.60
CA LEU A 148 -3.11 -22.16 -13.71
C LEU A 148 -2.43 -22.11 -15.08
N GLN A 149 -3.21 -22.07 -16.16
CA GLN A 149 -2.67 -21.94 -17.53
C GLN A 149 -1.82 -20.68 -17.68
N ARG A 150 -2.29 -19.53 -17.16
CA ARG A 150 -1.51 -18.28 -17.19
C ARG A 150 -0.17 -18.39 -16.47
N LEU A 151 -0.11 -19.14 -15.37
CA LEU A 151 1.14 -19.36 -14.64
C LEU A 151 2.10 -20.27 -15.41
N GLN A 152 1.58 -21.27 -16.12
CA GLN A 152 2.39 -22.14 -16.99
C GLN A 152 2.96 -21.35 -18.17
N ASN A 153 2.13 -20.59 -18.89
CA ASN A 153 2.57 -19.76 -20.01
C ASN A 153 3.67 -18.79 -19.59
N ARG A 154 3.50 -18.10 -18.45
CA ARG A 154 4.53 -17.19 -17.91
C ARG A 154 5.87 -17.87 -17.58
N LYS A 155 5.88 -19.18 -17.31
CA LYS A 155 7.13 -19.94 -17.13
C LYS A 155 7.79 -20.24 -18.47
N LEU A 156 7.00 -20.60 -19.48
CA LEU A 156 7.48 -20.83 -20.85
C LEU A 156 8.04 -19.54 -21.45
N ASP A 157 7.32 -18.42 -21.33
CA ASP A 157 7.78 -17.11 -21.81
C ASP A 157 9.15 -16.75 -21.19
N LYS A 158 9.31 -16.96 -19.89
CA LYS A 158 10.59 -16.74 -19.20
C LYS A 158 11.71 -17.69 -19.60
N GLN A 159 11.38 -18.87 -20.13
CA GLN A 159 12.38 -19.78 -20.68
C GLN A 159 12.80 -19.29 -22.07
N VAL A 160 11.84 -18.91 -22.91
CA VAL A 160 12.08 -18.29 -24.22
C VAL A 160 12.93 -17.02 -24.07
N ASP A 161 12.56 -16.10 -23.19
CA ASP A 161 13.34 -14.88 -22.90
C ASP A 161 14.79 -15.17 -22.48
N ARG A 162 15.03 -16.30 -21.80
CA ARG A 162 16.38 -16.70 -21.38
C ARG A 162 17.18 -17.26 -22.56
N MET A 163 16.56 -18.14 -23.34
CA MET A 163 17.17 -18.69 -24.56
C MET A 163 17.49 -17.58 -25.57
N GLU A 164 16.57 -16.63 -25.77
CA GLU A 164 16.81 -15.48 -26.64
C GLU A 164 18.00 -14.64 -26.14
N LYS A 165 18.03 -14.33 -24.83
CA LYS A 165 19.17 -13.59 -24.26
C LYS A 165 20.48 -14.32 -24.51
N GLU A 166 20.53 -15.63 -24.26
CA GLU A 166 21.72 -16.45 -24.49
C GLU A 166 22.14 -16.46 -25.98
N MET A 167 21.17 -16.54 -26.89
CA MET A 167 21.41 -16.50 -28.34
C MET A 167 21.95 -15.15 -28.83
N PHE A 168 21.53 -14.03 -28.21
CA PHE A 168 21.97 -12.68 -28.58
C PHE A 168 23.14 -12.15 -27.73
N VAL A 169 23.88 -13.01 -27.02
CA VAL A 169 25.14 -12.63 -26.37
C VAL A 169 26.33 -12.95 -27.29
N ASP A 170 26.75 -11.98 -28.10
CA ASP A 170 27.99 -12.06 -28.86
C ASP A 170 29.19 -11.88 -27.92
N HIS A 171 29.98 -12.94 -27.73
CA HIS A 171 31.23 -12.88 -26.99
C HIS A 171 32.33 -12.31 -27.89
N VAL A 172 32.42 -10.98 -27.95
CA VAL A 172 33.50 -10.31 -28.67
C VAL A 172 34.69 -10.09 -27.72
N PRO A 173 35.90 -10.58 -28.04
CA PRO A 173 37.06 -10.36 -27.19
C PRO A 173 37.35 -8.86 -27.07
N PHE A 174 37.60 -8.42 -25.83
CA PHE A 174 37.90 -7.03 -25.53
C PHE A 174 39.19 -6.61 -26.23
N GLY A 175 39.09 -5.79 -27.28
CA GLY A 175 40.23 -5.32 -28.07
C GLY A 175 39.95 -5.15 -29.57
N GLU A 176 39.00 -5.91 -30.13
CA GLU A 176 38.66 -5.83 -31.57
C GLU A 176 37.43 -4.96 -31.86
N VAL A 177 36.61 -4.65 -30.85
CA VAL A 177 35.54 -3.66 -30.97
C VAL A 177 36.12 -2.27 -30.78
N SER A 178 36.30 -1.53 -31.88
CA SER A 178 36.36 -0.08 -31.80
C SER A 178 35.02 0.43 -31.28
N MET A 179 34.92 0.72 -29.97
CA MET A 179 33.74 1.32 -29.31
C MET A 179 33.38 2.71 -29.85
N CYS A 180 34.23 3.26 -30.72
CA CYS A 180 34.05 4.50 -31.43
C CYS A 180 33.99 4.17 -32.93
N PRO A 181 33.06 4.75 -33.71
CA PRO A 181 33.09 4.60 -35.15
C PRO A 181 34.48 4.99 -35.70
N PRO A 182 34.97 4.35 -36.79
CA PRO A 182 36.26 4.70 -37.38
C PRO A 182 36.28 6.21 -37.71
N SER A 183 37.15 6.95 -37.03
CA SER A 183 37.29 8.38 -37.23
C SER A 183 38.09 8.64 -38.50
N PHE A 184 37.47 9.22 -39.52
CA PHE A 184 38.15 9.62 -40.75
C PHE A 184 39.07 10.82 -40.47
N SER A 185 40.36 10.56 -40.27
CA SER A 185 41.38 11.59 -40.00
C SER A 185 42.08 12.11 -41.26
N ALA A 186 41.52 11.84 -42.45
CA ALA A 186 42.10 12.31 -43.69
C ALA A 186 42.07 13.84 -43.74
N LYS A 187 43.25 14.46 -43.74
CA LYS A 187 43.37 15.90 -43.92
C LYS A 187 42.96 16.23 -45.36
N PRO A 188 42.00 17.14 -45.59
CA PRO A 188 41.68 17.57 -46.94
C PRO A 188 42.95 18.17 -47.57
N ARG A 189 43.29 17.70 -48.78
CA ARG A 189 44.56 17.96 -49.51
C ARG A 189 44.90 19.45 -49.68
N LYS A 190 43.96 20.38 -49.43
CA LYS A 190 44.11 21.82 -49.58
C LYS A 190 43.78 22.67 -48.33
N ALA A 191 43.65 22.10 -47.14
CA ALA A 191 43.37 22.93 -45.95
C ALA A 191 44.65 23.53 -45.33
N PRO A 192 44.65 24.84 -44.99
CA PRO A 192 45.76 25.45 -44.27
C PRO A 192 45.83 24.91 -42.83
N ILE A 193 46.97 24.32 -42.46
CA ILE A 193 47.25 23.84 -41.10
C ILE A 193 47.43 25.07 -40.20
N LYS A 194 46.42 25.40 -39.39
CA LYS A 194 46.58 26.37 -38.29
C LYS A 194 47.03 25.59 -37.05
N PRO A 195 48.05 26.06 -36.30
CA PRO A 195 48.46 25.39 -35.08
C PRO A 195 47.29 25.35 -34.10
N GLU A 196 47.12 24.20 -33.44
CA GLU A 196 46.04 23.93 -32.48
C GLU A 196 45.95 25.09 -31.48
N LYS A 197 44.91 25.91 -31.67
CA LYS A 197 44.56 26.93 -30.69
C LYS A 197 44.24 26.18 -29.39
N ALA A 198 45.01 26.47 -28.36
CA ALA A 198 44.89 25.95 -27.00
C ALA A 198 43.44 25.61 -26.65
N ALA A 199 43.24 24.40 -26.13
CA ALA A 199 41.97 23.80 -25.75
C ALA A 199 40.93 24.85 -25.34
N LYS A 200 40.02 25.17 -26.27
CA LYS A 200 38.95 26.13 -26.02
C LYS A 200 38.03 25.52 -24.98
N GLN A 201 38.13 26.01 -23.74
CA GLN A 201 37.17 25.69 -22.70
C GLN A 201 35.78 26.10 -23.21
N LEU A 202 34.79 25.22 -23.05
CA LEU A 202 33.41 25.53 -23.45
C LEU A 202 32.97 26.80 -22.71
N LEU A 203 32.39 27.75 -23.44
CA LEU A 203 31.93 29.05 -22.91
C LEU A 203 31.00 28.89 -21.69
N LEU A 204 30.21 27.81 -21.66
CA LEU A 204 29.35 27.49 -20.52
C LEU A 204 30.14 27.21 -19.23
N ASN A 205 31.33 26.64 -19.32
CA ASN A 205 32.16 26.35 -18.14
C ASN A 205 32.72 27.64 -17.52
N SER A 206 33.04 28.66 -18.33
CA SER A 206 33.41 29.97 -17.82
C SER A 206 32.22 30.70 -17.19
N LEU A 207 31.01 30.49 -17.72
CA LEU A 207 29.81 31.16 -17.22
C LEU A 207 29.27 30.53 -15.92
N LEU A 208 29.40 29.21 -15.76
CA LEU A 208 28.93 28.49 -14.58
C LEU A 208 29.99 28.40 -13.46
N GLY A 209 31.21 28.92 -13.68
CA GLY A 209 32.31 28.83 -12.71
C GLY A 209 32.79 27.40 -12.44
N HIS A 210 32.39 26.44 -13.27
CA HIS A 210 32.79 25.05 -13.15
C HIS A 210 34.12 24.84 -13.86
N THR A 211 35.22 24.95 -13.12
CA THR A 211 36.48 24.37 -13.57
C THR A 211 36.27 22.87 -13.71
N ALA A 212 36.58 22.31 -14.88
CA ALA A 212 36.39 20.90 -15.17
C ALA A 212 37.01 20.04 -14.06
N VAL A 213 36.15 19.50 -13.17
CA VAL A 213 36.59 18.55 -12.15
C VAL A 213 37.05 17.34 -12.94
N THR A 214 38.36 17.14 -12.95
CA THR A 214 39.01 16.06 -13.67
C THR A 214 38.30 14.75 -13.33
N THR A 215 37.71 14.09 -14.33
CA THR A 215 37.13 12.75 -14.24
C THR A 215 38.21 11.66 -14.11
N GLY A 216 39.37 12.03 -13.55
CA GLY A 216 40.49 11.14 -13.27
C GLY A 216 40.18 10.24 -12.09
N LYS A 217 40.82 9.07 -12.08
CA LYS A 217 40.76 8.13 -10.95
C LYS A 217 41.14 8.89 -9.65
N PRO A 218 40.32 8.83 -8.58
CA PRO A 218 40.65 9.51 -7.33
C PRO A 218 41.97 8.99 -6.77
N SER A 219 42.74 9.87 -6.11
CA SER A 219 44.00 9.50 -5.46
C SER A 219 43.79 8.37 -4.44
N MET A 220 44.83 7.56 -4.19
CA MET A 220 44.73 6.43 -3.25
C MET A 220 44.27 6.85 -1.85
N ALA A 221 44.68 8.04 -1.38
CA ALA A 221 44.22 8.60 -0.11
C ALA A 221 42.71 8.90 -0.14
N ARG A 222 42.20 9.48 -1.22
CA ARG A 222 40.78 9.78 -1.39
C ARG A 222 39.93 8.51 -1.46
N LYS A 223 40.44 7.45 -2.10
CA LYS A 223 39.78 6.13 -2.12
C LYS A 223 39.63 5.55 -0.73
N ARG A 224 40.69 5.60 0.08
CA ARG A 224 40.67 5.12 1.48
C ARG A 224 39.61 5.84 2.31
N ILE A 225 39.51 7.17 2.19
CA ILE A 225 38.49 7.97 2.88
C ILE A 225 37.08 7.55 2.46
N MET A 226 36.84 7.41 1.15
CA MET A 226 35.53 6.99 0.63
C MET A 226 35.16 5.56 1.05
N GLU A 227 36.14 4.66 1.12
CA GLU A 227 35.94 3.27 1.56
C GLU A 227 35.64 3.19 3.06
N GLU A 228 36.32 3.98 3.89
CA GLU A 228 36.07 4.07 5.32
C GLU A 228 34.66 4.63 5.61
N GLU A 229 34.25 5.69 4.92
CA GLU A 229 32.90 6.22 5.01
C GLU A 229 31.84 5.18 4.59
N ARG A 230 32.13 4.42 3.53
CA ARG A 230 31.26 3.33 3.08
C ARG A 230 31.14 2.24 4.15
N LEU A 231 32.23 1.83 4.77
CA LEU A 231 32.21 0.82 5.84
C LEU A 231 31.38 1.31 7.04
N ARG A 232 31.60 2.55 7.47
CA ARG A 232 30.85 3.19 8.56
C ARG A 232 29.35 3.23 8.29
N ALA A 233 28.95 3.57 7.05
CA ALA A 233 27.54 3.57 6.64
C ALA A 233 26.92 2.16 6.65
N VAL A 234 27.67 1.15 6.20
CA VAL A 234 27.21 -0.25 6.19
C VAL A 234 27.03 -0.79 7.61
N GLU A 235 27.95 -0.49 8.52
CA GLU A 235 27.85 -0.88 9.93
C GLU A 235 26.65 -0.22 10.61
N ALA A 236 26.46 1.09 10.41
CA ALA A 236 25.29 1.81 10.92
C ALA A 236 23.98 1.19 10.40
N TYR A 237 23.93 0.83 9.11
CA TYR A 237 22.78 0.15 8.52
C TYR A 237 22.53 -1.23 9.14
N ARG A 238 23.57 -2.03 9.36
CA ARG A 238 23.47 -3.36 9.99
C ARG A 238 22.91 -3.25 11.41
N LEU A 239 23.41 -2.30 12.21
CA LEU A 239 22.92 -2.05 13.57
C LEU A 239 21.45 -1.65 13.58
N LEU A 240 21.07 -0.70 12.73
CA LEU A 240 19.67 -0.25 12.61
C LEU A 240 18.74 -1.39 12.17
N LYS A 241 19.21 -2.26 11.27
CA LYS A 241 18.45 -3.43 10.81
C LYS A 241 18.28 -4.48 11.91
N LYS A 242 19.31 -4.72 12.71
CA LYS A 242 19.26 -5.62 13.88
C LYS A 242 18.28 -5.12 14.94
N GLN A 243 18.32 -3.83 15.26
CA GLN A 243 17.37 -3.20 16.18
C GLN A 243 15.93 -3.33 15.68
N ARG A 244 15.70 -3.10 14.38
CA ARG A 244 14.37 -3.25 13.78
C ARG A 244 13.84 -4.69 13.89
N GLN A 245 14.71 -5.68 13.67
CA GLN A 245 14.33 -7.09 13.84
C GLN A 245 13.97 -7.44 15.29
N GLN A 246 14.71 -6.92 16.27
CA GLN A 246 14.38 -7.11 17.69
C GLN A 246 13.00 -6.50 18.01
N GLN A 247 12.74 -5.26 17.57
CA GLN A 247 11.43 -4.64 17.75
C GLN A 247 10.28 -5.42 17.10
N PHE A 248 10.51 -6.08 15.96
CA PHE A 248 9.52 -6.96 15.36
C PHE A 248 9.28 -8.20 16.22
N LYS A 249 10.34 -8.87 16.69
CA LYS A 249 10.22 -10.03 17.59
C LYS A 249 9.49 -9.68 18.89
N ASP A 250 9.83 -8.54 19.50
CA ASP A 250 9.18 -8.07 20.72
C ASP A 250 7.71 -7.75 20.50
N ARG A 251 7.36 -7.17 19.35
CA ARG A 251 5.97 -6.93 18.95
C ARG A 251 5.20 -8.23 18.76
N ASP A 252 5.80 -9.20 18.06
CA ASP A 252 5.19 -10.50 17.82
C ASP A 252 4.97 -11.25 19.15
N ALA A 253 5.97 -11.25 20.04
CA ALA A 253 5.84 -11.83 21.38
C ALA A 253 4.75 -11.12 22.23
N ASN A 254 4.60 -9.80 22.10
CA ASN A 254 3.56 -9.05 22.80
C ASN A 254 2.15 -9.35 22.22
N LEU A 255 2.06 -9.55 20.90
CA LEU A 255 0.83 -10.01 20.25
C LEU A 255 0.44 -11.43 20.68
N GLU A 256 1.40 -12.34 20.85
CA GLU A 256 1.13 -13.68 21.38
C GLU A 256 0.62 -13.65 22.82
N LYS A 257 1.20 -12.80 23.69
CA LYS A 257 0.71 -12.59 25.06
C LYS A 257 -0.73 -12.05 25.10
N LEU A 258 -1.09 -11.17 24.17
CA LEU A 258 -2.47 -10.67 24.03
C LEU A 258 -3.44 -11.73 23.49
N ARG A 259 -2.95 -12.68 22.70
CA ARG A 259 -3.76 -13.77 22.13
C ARG A 259 -4.06 -14.87 23.14
N ASN A 260 -3.15 -15.11 24.09
CA ASN A 260 -3.30 -16.08 25.17
C ASN A 260 -3.19 -15.38 26.54
N PRO A 261 -4.21 -14.60 26.96
CA PRO A 261 -4.23 -14.05 28.31
C PRO A 261 -4.43 -15.21 29.31
N LYS A 262 -3.53 -15.29 30.30
CA LYS A 262 -3.73 -16.11 31.49
C LYS A 262 -4.83 -15.52 32.36
#